data_AF-A0A6V8NNJ1-F1
#
_entry.id   AF-A0A6V8NNJ1-F1
#
_cell.length_a   1.000
_cell.length_b   1.000
_cell.length_c   1.000
_cell.angle_alpha   90.00
_cell.angle_beta   90.00
_cell.angle_gamma   90.00
#
_symmetry.space_group_name_H-M   'P 1'
#
loop_
_entity.id
_entity.type
_entity.pdbx_description
1 polymer ?
#
loop_
_entity_poly.entity_id
_entity_poly.type
_entity_poly.pdbx_seq_one_letter_code
_entity_poly.pdbx_strand_id
1 'polypeptide(L)'
;MKPHRNRGLFSNYYLDELLSREEDFRVSRPELKETFQAIRSVWDKDRLSSLNEPQLRKHFLDKVFDSLGWTVDVEPPTPSGEWSRHPDYALFEDRESLSMTQKASKDEYFKKALCLGEAKR
;
A
#
# COMPACT_ATOMS: atom_id res chain seq x y z
N MET A 1 3.71 -2.56 31.73
CA MET A 1 3.30 -2.45 30.31
C MET A 1 3.23 -0.98 29.93
N LYS A 2 3.83 -0.56 28.81
CA LYS A 2 3.48 0.73 28.22
C LYS A 2 2.10 0.59 27.59
N PRO A 3 1.16 1.53 27.80
CA PRO A 3 -0.14 1.45 27.15
C PRO A 3 0.05 1.59 25.63
N HIS A 4 -0.43 0.61 24.88
CA HIS A 4 -0.53 0.73 23.43
C HIS A 4 -1.52 1.84 23.07
N ARG A 5 -1.22 2.63 22.04
CA ARG A 5 -2.19 3.57 21.45
C ARG A 5 -3.20 2.82 20.57
N ASN A 6 -3.84 1.82 21.16
CA ASN A 6 -4.80 0.95 20.50
C ASN A 6 -6.21 1.39 20.87
N ARG A 7 -7.05 1.72 19.89
CA ARG A 7 -8.43 2.20 20.08
C ARG A 7 -9.44 1.06 20.06
N GLY A 8 -9.08 -0.09 20.65
CA GLY A 8 -9.91 -1.30 20.69
C GLY A 8 -9.90 -2.12 19.39
N LEU A 9 -8.90 -1.92 18.52
CA LEU A 9 -8.75 -2.71 17.29
C LEU A 9 -8.18 -4.10 17.56
N PHE A 10 -7.30 -4.20 18.55
CA PHE A 10 -6.63 -5.44 18.94
C PHE A 10 -6.74 -5.68 20.46
N SER A 11 -6.52 -6.90 20.93
CA SER A 11 -6.31 -7.12 22.36
C SER A 11 -4.85 -6.83 22.73
N ASN A 12 -4.58 -6.44 23.99
CA ASN A 12 -3.20 -6.27 24.44
C ASN A 12 -2.42 -7.59 24.34
N TYR A 13 -3.06 -8.71 24.65
CA TYR A 13 -2.48 -10.04 24.49
C TYR A 13 -2.05 -10.32 23.05
N TYR A 14 -2.87 -9.94 22.06
CA TYR A 14 -2.49 -10.09 20.65
C TYR A 14 -1.21 -9.30 20.32
N LEU A 15 -1.16 -8.01 20.72
CA LEU A 15 -0.03 -7.13 20.43
C LEU A 15 1.25 -7.54 21.15
N ASP A 16 1.15 -8.02 22.39
CA ASP A 16 2.31 -8.35 23.23
C ASP A 16 2.84 -9.77 22.99
N GLU A 17 1.97 -10.74 22.68
CA GLU A 17 2.33 -12.17 22.67
C GLU A 17 2.18 -12.85 21.31
N LEU A 18 1.16 -12.50 20.52
CA LEU A 18 0.85 -13.22 19.27
C LEU A 18 1.56 -12.59 18.08
N LEU A 19 1.53 -11.27 17.96
CA LEU A 19 2.06 -10.53 16.82
C LEU A 19 3.55 -10.83 16.56
N SER A 20 4.37 -10.92 17.62
CA SER A 20 5.80 -11.22 17.48
C SER A 20 6.10 -12.65 17.03
N ARG A 21 5.12 -13.56 17.08
CA ARG A 21 5.28 -14.95 16.64
C ARG A 21 5.01 -15.12 15.16
N GLU A 22 4.24 -14.22 14.56
CA GLU A 22 3.93 -14.22 13.12
C GLU A 22 5.20 -13.95 12.31
N GLU A 23 5.50 -14.84 11.36
CA GLU A 23 6.73 -14.75 10.54
C GLU A 23 6.76 -13.46 9.72
N ASP A 24 5.61 -13.01 9.20
CA ASP A 24 5.48 -11.78 8.42
C ASP A 24 5.87 -10.51 9.19
N PHE A 25 5.83 -10.57 10.53
CA PHE A 25 6.23 -9.46 11.41
C PHE A 25 7.66 -9.58 11.93
N ARG A 26 8.41 -10.62 11.53
CA ARG A 26 9.84 -10.79 11.86
C ARG A 26 10.74 -9.98 10.94
N VAL A 27 10.49 -8.69 10.87
CA VAL A 27 11.34 -7.74 10.14
C VAL A 27 12.35 -7.12 11.09
N SER A 28 13.57 -6.87 10.61
CA SER A 28 14.62 -6.30 11.44
C SER A 28 14.27 -4.86 11.87
N ARG A 29 14.55 -4.49 13.13
CA ARG A 29 14.32 -3.11 13.60
C ARG A 29 15.06 -2.04 12.79
N PRO A 30 16.32 -2.26 12.33
CA PRO A 30 17.01 -1.30 11.49
C PRO A 30 16.30 -1.05 10.16
N GLU A 31 15.88 -2.10 9.46
CA GLU A 31 15.15 -2.03 8.20
C GLU A 31 13.81 -1.33 8.35
N LEU A 32 13.02 -1.71 9.36
CA LEU A 32 11.76 -1.02 9.69
C LEU A 32 11.98 0.49 9.93
N LYS A 33 13.06 0.85 10.63
CA LYS A 33 13.39 2.24 10.92
C LYS A 33 13.80 2.99 9.66
N GLU A 34 14.59 2.37 8.79
CA GLU A 34 15.02 2.95 7.53
C GLU A 34 13.83 3.24 6.61
N THR A 35 12.98 2.25 6.36
CA THR A 35 11.77 2.40 5.54
C THR A 35 10.81 3.42 6.13
N PHE A 36 10.60 3.40 7.46
CA PHE A 36 9.79 4.41 8.13
C PHE A 36 10.36 5.82 7.96
N GLN A 37 11.67 5.99 8.07
CA GLN A 37 12.33 7.29 7.88
C GLN A 37 12.22 7.76 6.43
N ALA A 38 12.36 6.86 5.46
CA ALA A 38 12.16 7.15 4.04
C ALA A 38 10.74 7.69 3.80
N ILE A 39 9.70 6.96 4.24
CA ILE A 39 8.29 7.41 4.13
C ILE A 39 8.07 8.73 4.87
N ARG A 40 8.60 8.85 6.09
CA ARG A 40 8.45 10.06 6.91
C ARG A 40 9.08 11.28 6.26
N SER A 41 10.17 11.12 5.52
CA SER A 41 10.83 12.22 4.80
C SER A 41 9.98 12.81 3.67
N VAL A 42 9.06 12.02 3.11
CA VAL A 42 8.11 12.47 2.08
C VAL A 42 6.89 13.16 2.71
N TRP A 43 6.61 12.89 3.99
CA TRP A 43 5.47 13.47 4.69
C TRP A 43 5.70 14.95 5.04
N ASP A 44 5.03 15.82 4.31
CA ASP A 44 4.93 17.25 4.59
C ASP A 44 3.46 17.66 4.59
N LYS A 45 2.88 17.82 5.78
CA LYS A 45 1.44 18.04 5.92
C LYS A 45 0.97 19.31 5.19
N ASP A 46 1.71 20.39 5.32
CA ASP A 46 1.29 21.69 4.80
C ASP A 46 1.33 21.66 3.26
N ARG A 47 2.42 21.12 2.70
CA ARG A 47 2.53 20.90 1.26
C ARG A 47 1.46 19.95 0.73
N LEU A 48 1.29 18.78 1.35
CA LEU A 48 0.38 17.74 0.86
C LEU A 48 -1.09 18.17 0.93
N SER A 49 -1.46 18.98 1.93
CA SER A 49 -2.84 19.50 2.07
C SER A 49 -3.30 20.40 0.91
N SER A 50 -2.35 20.99 0.19
CA SER A 50 -2.60 21.88 -0.96
C SER A 50 -2.70 21.15 -2.30
N LEU A 51 -2.32 19.86 -2.34
CA LEU A 51 -2.30 19.08 -3.56
C LEU A 51 -3.69 18.55 -3.91
N ASN A 52 -3.98 18.49 -5.21
CA ASN A 52 -5.10 17.70 -5.71
C ASN A 52 -4.77 16.21 -5.72
N GLU A 53 -5.76 15.36 -6.01
CA GLU A 53 -5.61 13.90 -5.95
C GLU A 53 -4.54 13.33 -6.89
N PRO A 54 -4.47 13.68 -8.20
CA PRO A 54 -3.36 13.27 -9.05
C PRO A 54 -1.98 13.71 -8.54
N GLN A 55 -1.87 14.91 -7.97
CA GLN A 55 -0.63 15.40 -7.39
C GLN A 55 -0.28 14.65 -6.10
N LEU A 56 -1.26 14.34 -5.25
CA LEU A 56 -1.08 13.56 -4.02
C LEU A 56 -0.58 12.15 -4.35
N ARG A 57 -1.18 11.52 -5.37
CA ARG A 57 -0.73 10.23 -5.92
C ARG A 57 0.77 10.29 -6.28
N LYS A 58 1.11 11.17 -7.22
CA LYS A 58 2.48 11.31 -7.75
C LYS A 58 3.53 11.72 -6.72
N HIS A 59 3.19 12.65 -5.82
CA HIS A 59 4.17 13.25 -4.92
C HIS A 59 4.27 12.58 -3.56
N PHE A 60 3.29 11.75 -3.20
CA PHE A 60 3.26 11.05 -1.93
C PHE A 60 3.05 9.55 -2.11
N LEU A 61 1.89 9.10 -2.59
CA LEU A 61 1.55 7.66 -2.60
C LEU A 61 2.51 6.82 -3.43
N ASP A 62 2.87 7.25 -4.65
CA ASP A 62 3.82 6.54 -5.51
C ASP A 62 5.16 6.31 -4.78
N LYS A 63 5.65 7.33 -4.07
CA LYS A 63 6.90 7.26 -3.32
C LYS A 63 6.80 6.36 -2.09
N VAL A 64 5.64 6.32 -1.46
CA VAL A 64 5.37 5.42 -0.33
C VAL A 64 5.36 3.98 -0.82
N PHE A 65 4.67 3.68 -1.92
CA PHE A 65 4.64 2.34 -2.50
C PHE A 65 6.03 1.88 -2.95
N ASP A 66 6.80 2.75 -3.60
CA ASP A 66 8.19 2.48 -3.97
C ASP A 66 9.07 2.18 -2.74
N SER A 67 8.93 2.97 -1.67
CA SER A 67 9.66 2.74 -0.41
C SER A 67 9.29 1.42 0.26
N LEU A 68 8.07 0.93 0.04
CA LEU A 68 7.58 -0.36 0.55
C LEU A 68 7.94 -1.53 -0.39
N GLY A 69 8.58 -1.26 -1.53
CA GLY A 69 8.98 -2.29 -2.51
C GLY A 69 7.86 -2.75 -3.44
N TRP A 70 6.72 -2.06 -3.47
CA TRP A 70 5.61 -2.41 -4.36
C TRP A 70 5.86 -1.96 -5.78
N THR A 71 5.52 -2.84 -6.74
CA THR A 71 5.30 -2.44 -8.12
C THR A 71 3.83 -2.07 -8.29
N VAL A 72 3.54 -0.87 -8.78
CA VAL A 72 2.16 -0.37 -8.92
C VAL A 72 1.79 -0.14 -10.38
N ASP A 73 0.55 -0.50 -10.73
CA ASP A 73 -0.11 -0.04 -11.95
C ASP A 73 -1.16 1.02 -11.58
N VAL A 74 -1.07 2.19 -12.21
CA VAL A 74 -1.93 3.34 -11.92
C VAL A 74 -3.10 3.31 -12.90
N GLU A 75 -4.32 3.49 -12.38
CA GLU A 75 -5.56 3.41 -13.16
C GLU A 75 -5.67 2.07 -13.94
N PRO A 76 -5.59 0.92 -13.23
CA PRO A 76 -5.61 -0.40 -13.84
C PRO A 76 -6.87 -0.65 -14.71
N PRO A 77 -6.75 -1.52 -15.74
CA PRO A 77 -7.83 -1.76 -16.68
C PRO A 77 -9.01 -2.47 -16.00
N THR A 78 -10.12 -1.77 -15.80
CA THR A 78 -11.32 -2.35 -15.18
C THR A 78 -12.27 -2.97 -16.21
N PRO A 79 -13.09 -3.97 -15.82
CA PRO A 79 -14.13 -4.52 -16.68
C PRO A 79 -15.18 -3.45 -17.00
N SER A 80 -15.58 -3.35 -18.26
CA SER A 80 -16.62 -2.41 -18.69
C SER A 80 -17.99 -2.93 -18.24
N GLY A 81 -18.66 -2.21 -17.33
CA GLY A 81 -20.03 -2.52 -16.86
C GLY A 81 -20.61 -1.37 -16.04
N GLU A 82 -21.94 -1.27 -15.98
CA GLU A 82 -22.72 -0.13 -15.41
C GLU A 82 -22.36 0.25 -13.96
N TRP A 83 -21.65 -0.61 -13.22
CA TRP A 83 -21.25 -0.42 -11.82
C TRP A 83 -19.77 -0.70 -11.55
N SER A 84 -18.90 -0.54 -12.56
CA SER A 84 -17.47 -0.78 -12.40
C SER A 84 -16.81 0.32 -11.56
N ARG A 85 -16.43 0.01 -10.32
CA ARG A 85 -15.51 0.84 -9.54
C ARG A 85 -14.12 0.75 -10.17
N HIS A 86 -13.52 1.90 -10.43
CA HIS A 86 -12.18 2.00 -10.98
C HIS A 86 -11.19 2.23 -9.82
N PRO A 87 -10.37 1.23 -9.46
CA PRO A 87 -9.34 1.45 -8.45
C PRO A 87 -8.27 2.39 -9.01
N ASP A 88 -7.65 3.17 -8.12
CA ASP A 88 -6.53 4.06 -8.49
C ASP A 88 -5.24 3.28 -8.70
N TYR A 89 -5.07 2.17 -7.97
CA TYR A 89 -3.87 1.34 -8.02
C TYR A 89 -4.20 -0.15 -8.02
N ALA A 90 -3.37 -0.90 -8.73
CA ALA A 90 -3.17 -2.33 -8.49
C ALA A 90 -1.71 -2.56 -8.10
N LEU A 91 -1.48 -3.31 -7.01
CA LEU A 91 -0.15 -3.56 -6.46
C LEU A 91 0.29 -5.00 -6.76
N PHE A 92 1.57 -5.13 -7.10
CA PHE A 92 2.25 -6.36 -7.50
C PHE A 92 3.58 -6.47 -6.77
N GLU A 93 4.01 -7.71 -6.55
CA GLU A 93 5.30 -8.02 -5.92
C GLU A 93 6.47 -7.48 -6.76
N ASP A 94 6.42 -7.65 -8.08
CA ASP A 94 7.47 -7.22 -8.98
C ASP A 94 6.96 -6.79 -10.37
N ARG A 95 7.89 -6.28 -11.17
CA ARG A 95 7.63 -5.83 -12.56
C ARG A 95 7.31 -6.97 -13.52
N GLU A 96 7.80 -8.18 -13.26
CA GLU A 96 7.54 -9.32 -14.14
C GLU A 96 6.07 -9.76 -14.00
N SER A 97 5.61 -9.86 -12.76
CA SER A 97 4.22 -10.13 -12.37
C SER A 97 3.27 -9.10 -12.98
N LEU A 98 3.60 -7.81 -12.89
CA LEU A 98 2.84 -6.75 -13.57
C LEU A 98 2.81 -6.96 -15.09
N SER A 99 3.97 -7.15 -15.72
CA SER A 99 4.11 -7.30 -17.18
C SER A 99 3.34 -8.51 -17.73
N MET A 100 3.36 -9.64 -17.02
CA MET A 100 2.57 -10.83 -17.37
C MET A 100 1.08 -10.58 -17.24
N THR A 101 0.68 -9.83 -16.21
CA THR A 101 -0.72 -9.57 -15.88
C THR A 101 -1.36 -8.54 -16.82
N GLN A 102 -0.61 -7.52 -17.24
CA GLN A 102 -1.07 -6.53 -18.24
C GLN A 102 -1.38 -7.13 -19.61
N LYS A 103 -0.80 -8.30 -19.94
CA LYS A 103 -1.08 -9.04 -21.18
C LYS A 103 -2.24 -10.03 -21.05
N ALA A 104 -2.72 -10.26 -19.83
CA ALA A 104 -3.78 -11.22 -19.55
C ALA A 104 -5.17 -10.60 -19.78
N SER A 105 -6.21 -11.42 -19.67
CA SER A 105 -7.58 -10.91 -19.66
C SER A 105 -7.85 -10.05 -18.42
N LYS A 106 -8.84 -9.15 -18.48
CA LYS A 106 -9.19 -8.29 -17.34
C LYS A 106 -9.58 -9.08 -16.09
N ASP A 107 -10.24 -10.23 -16.24
CA ASP A 107 -10.61 -11.08 -15.09
C ASP A 107 -9.39 -11.74 -14.45
N GLU A 108 -8.42 -12.16 -15.25
CA GLU A 108 -7.14 -12.68 -14.75
C GLU A 108 -6.29 -11.58 -14.13
N TYR A 109 -6.43 -10.34 -14.62
CA TYR A 109 -5.73 -9.19 -14.07
C TYR A 109 -6.01 -9.02 -12.57
N PHE A 110 -7.28 -8.94 -12.20
CA PHE A 110 -7.68 -8.74 -10.80
C PHE A 110 -7.44 -9.97 -9.92
N LYS A 111 -7.33 -11.16 -10.49
CA LYS A 111 -6.94 -12.37 -9.74
C LYS A 111 -5.46 -12.40 -9.38
N LYS A 112 -4.62 -11.72 -10.16
CA LYS A 112 -3.16 -11.70 -9.98
C LYS A 112 -2.68 -10.45 -9.23
N ALA A 113 -3.46 -9.38 -9.21
CA ALA A 113 -3.19 -8.23 -8.36
C ALA A 113 -3.24 -8.65 -6.87
N LEU A 114 -2.20 -8.32 -6.12
CA LEU A 114 -2.10 -8.69 -4.70
C LEU A 114 -2.94 -7.75 -3.82
N CYS A 115 -3.06 -6.49 -4.24
CA CYS A 115 -3.85 -5.49 -3.53
C CYS A 115 -4.40 -4.46 -4.52
N LEU A 116 -5.57 -3.90 -4.20
CA LEU A 116 -6.15 -2.76 -4.88
C LEU A 116 -6.07 -1.54 -3.95
N GLY A 117 -5.61 -0.42 -4.48
CA GLY A 117 -5.45 0.83 -3.76
C GLY A 117 -6.40 1.91 -4.27
N GLU A 118 -6.92 2.69 -3.33
CA GLU A 118 -7.75 3.87 -3.60
C GLU A 118 -7.07 5.07 -2.96
N ALA A 119 -6.74 6.07 -3.76
CA ALA A 119 -6.36 7.36 -3.25
C ALA A 119 -7.62 8.04 -2.68
N LYS A 120 -7.48 8.60 -1.48
CA LYS A 120 -8.50 9.42 -0.86
C LYS A 120 -7.82 10.63 -0.24
N ARG A 121 -8.55 11.74 -0.23
CA ARG A 121 -8.12 12.98 0.41
C ARG A 121 -8.66 13.07 1.84
#